data_AF-A0A835LYJ7-F1
#
_entry.id   AF-A0A835LYJ7-F1
#
_cell.length_a   1.000
_cell.length_b   1.000
_cell.length_c   1.000
_cell.angle_alpha   90.00
_cell.angle_beta   90.00
_cell.angle_gamma   90.00
#
_symmetry.space_group_name_H-M   'P 1'
#
loop_
_entity.id
_entity.type
_entity.pdbx_description
1 polymer ?
#
loop_
_entity_poly.entity_id
_entity_poly.type
_entity_poly.pdbx_seq_one_letter_code
_entity_poly.pdbx_strand_id
1 'polypeptide(L)'
;MAKFSLLVSLGVCFLILFHAQASQQSQRQSQCRVQNIDALEPTHRIQSEAGVTEHWDEYNEQLECAGVAVTRHVIQPRGLLLPHFHNAPKLTYIIQGWSSYLKS
;
A
#
# COMPACT_ATOMS: atom_id res chain seq x y z
N MET A 1 -0.27 43.31 -32.06
CA MET A 1 -1.42 42.51 -31.56
C MET A 1 -1.04 41.04 -31.29
N ALA A 2 -0.36 40.33 -32.20
CA ALA A 2 0.03 38.93 -31.98
C ALA A 2 0.93 38.67 -30.74
N LYS A 3 1.88 39.56 -30.44
CA LYS A 3 2.77 39.46 -29.25
C LYS A 3 2.02 39.51 -27.91
N PHE A 4 0.96 40.32 -27.82
CA PHE A 4 0.16 40.44 -26.60
C PHE A 4 -0.71 39.19 -26.38
N SER A 5 -1.26 38.65 -27.46
CA SER A 5 -2.00 37.38 -27.45
C SER A 5 -1.11 36.20 -27.01
N LEU A 6 0.14 36.19 -27.46
CA LEU A 6 1.14 35.17 -27.09
C LEU A 6 1.57 35.27 -25.62
N LEU A 7 1.71 36.48 -25.08
CA LEU A 7 2.02 36.69 -23.66
C LEU A 7 0.87 36.29 -22.74
N VAL A 8 -0.37 36.59 -23.13
CA VAL A 8 -1.56 36.18 -22.39
C VAL A 8 -1.72 34.66 -22.43
N SER A 9 -1.52 34.01 -23.59
CA SER A 9 -1.62 32.55 -23.67
C SER A 9 -0.56 31.85 -22.84
N LEU A 10 0.69 32.34 -22.85
CA LEU A 10 1.77 31.80 -22.01
C LEU A 10 1.44 31.96 -20.52
N GLY A 11 0.96 33.14 -20.10
CA GLY A 11 0.58 33.42 -18.72
C GLY A 11 -0.56 32.52 -18.22
N VAL A 12 -1.60 32.32 -19.04
CA VAL A 12 -2.68 31.38 -18.73
C VAL A 12 -2.17 29.94 -18.64
N CYS A 13 -1.26 29.54 -19.53
CA CYS A 13 -0.67 28.20 -19.51
C CYS A 13 0.13 27.95 -18.22
N PHE A 14 0.92 28.93 -17.77
CA PHE A 14 1.66 28.86 -16.50
C PHE A 14 0.72 28.75 -15.29
N LEU A 15 -0.39 29.48 -15.27
CA LEU A 15 -1.38 29.40 -14.18
C LEU A 15 -2.05 28.02 -14.11
N ILE A 16 -2.39 27.43 -15.26
CA ILE A 16 -2.99 26.09 -15.33
C ILE A 16 -1.99 25.03 -14.82
N LEU A 17 -0.72 25.11 -15.22
CA LEU A 17 0.32 24.19 -14.78
C LEU A 17 0.57 24.28 -13.27
N PHE A 18 0.61 25.49 -12.69
CA PHE A 18 0.77 25.69 -11.25
C PHE A 18 -0.38 25.09 -10.43
N HIS A 19 -1.63 25.27 -10.87
CA HIS A 19 -2.79 24.68 -10.19
C HIS A 19 -2.82 23.16 -10.27
N ALA A 20 -2.41 22.57 -11.39
CA ALA A 20 -2.35 21.12 -11.55
C ALA A 20 -1.32 20.46 -10.62
N GLN A 21 -0.19 21.11 -10.34
CA GLN A 21 0.80 20.60 -9.39
C GLN A 21 0.33 20.72 -7.93
N ALA A 22 -0.35 21.82 -7.58
CA ALA A 22 -0.86 22.03 -6.24
C ALA A 22 -2.00 21.05 -5.87
N SER A 23 -2.89 20.73 -6.81
CA SER A 23 -3.99 19.77 -6.58
C SER A 23 -3.47 18.35 -6.32
N GLN A 24 -2.46 17.91 -7.07
CA GLN A 24 -1.86 16.58 -6.93
C GLN A 24 -1.22 16.37 -5.56
N GLN A 25 -0.58 17.40 -5.02
CA GLN A 25 0.01 17.36 -3.68
C GLN A 25 -1.06 17.35 -2.58
N SER A 26 -2.12 18.15 -2.72
CA SER A 26 -3.25 18.16 -1.78
C SER A 26 -3.97 16.81 -1.73
N GLN A 27 -4.10 16.11 -2.86
CA GLN A 27 -4.84 14.85 -2.95
C GLN A 27 -4.12 13.70 -2.22
N ARG A 28 -2.78 13.64 -2.31
CA ARG A 28 -1.96 12.73 -1.49
C ARG A 28 -2.02 13.09 -0.01
N GLN A 29 -2.02 14.38 0.32
CA GLN A 29 -2.11 14.84 1.70
C GLN A 29 -3.47 14.54 2.34
N SER A 30 -4.55 14.49 1.55
CA SER A 30 -5.88 14.06 2.03
C SER A 30 -6.00 12.55 2.23
N GLN A 31 -5.32 11.73 1.42
CA GLN A 31 -5.37 10.26 1.54
C GLN A 31 -4.81 9.78 2.89
N CYS A 32 -3.88 10.55 3.47
CA CYS A 32 -3.29 10.28 4.78
C CYS A 32 -3.91 11.07 5.94
N ARG A 33 -5.11 11.65 5.78
CA ARG A 33 -5.83 12.30 6.88
C ARG A 33 -6.62 11.26 7.71
N VAL A 34 -5.89 10.32 8.29
CA VAL A 34 -6.42 9.32 9.23
C VAL A 34 -6.85 10.03 10.51
N GLN A 35 -8.11 9.88 10.90
CA GLN A 35 -8.64 10.57 12.08
C GLN A 35 -8.40 9.78 13.38
N ASN A 36 -8.43 8.45 13.31
CA ASN A 36 -8.21 7.56 14.44
C ASN A 36 -7.29 6.41 14.04
N ILE A 37 -6.37 6.04 14.94
CA ILE A 37 -5.47 4.89 14.77
C ILE A 37 -5.91 3.84 15.78
N ASP A 38 -6.10 2.62 15.30
CA ASP A 38 -6.66 1.51 16.06
C ASP A 38 -5.79 0.27 15.91
N ALA A 39 -5.83 -0.62 16.90
CA ALA A 39 -5.21 -1.94 16.76
C ALA A 39 -6.06 -2.79 15.80
N LEU A 40 -5.57 -2.99 14.58
CA LEU A 40 -6.28 -3.76 13.56
C LEU A 40 -6.10 -5.26 13.74
N GLU A 41 -7.21 -5.99 13.63
CA GLU A 41 -7.24 -7.46 13.53
C GLU A 41 -7.35 -7.91 12.06
N PRO A 42 -6.97 -9.15 11.72
CA PRO A 42 -7.13 -9.68 10.38
C PRO A 42 -8.60 -9.72 9.97
N THR A 43 -8.90 -9.25 8.77
CA THR A 43 -10.27 -9.20 8.22
C THR A 43 -10.62 -10.44 7.41
N HIS A 44 -9.63 -11.12 6.84
CA HIS A 44 -9.82 -12.32 6.03
C HIS A 44 -8.92 -13.47 6.47
N ARG A 45 -9.48 -14.68 6.47
CA ARG A 45 -8.77 -15.91 6.86
C ARG A 45 -8.98 -16.97 5.78
N ILE A 46 -7.88 -17.49 5.26
CA ILE A 46 -7.87 -18.52 4.21
C ILE A 46 -7.32 -19.80 4.83
N GLN A 47 -8.18 -20.81 4.95
CA GLN A 47 -7.80 -22.12 5.45
C GLN A 47 -7.07 -22.92 4.37
N SER A 48 -5.98 -23.57 4.75
CA SER A 48 -5.24 -24.52 3.91
C SER A 48 -5.08 -25.85 4.64
N GLU A 49 -4.61 -26.88 3.94
CA GLU A 49 -4.42 -28.23 4.49
C GLU A 49 -3.57 -28.22 5.77
N ALA A 50 -2.46 -27.47 5.77
CA ALA A 50 -1.46 -27.45 6.85
C ALA A 50 -1.26 -26.06 7.47
N GLY A 51 -2.32 -25.24 7.54
CA GLY A 51 -2.21 -23.91 8.12
C GLY A 51 -3.34 -22.96 7.77
N VAL A 52 -3.18 -21.70 8.18
CA VAL A 52 -4.08 -20.59 7.85
C VAL A 52 -3.26 -19.39 7.41
N THR A 53 -3.76 -18.67 6.40
CA THR A 53 -3.24 -17.36 6.02
C THR A 53 -4.26 -16.29 6.35
N GLU A 54 -3.82 -15.27 7.08
CA GLU A 54 -4.65 -14.19 7.55
C GLU A 54 -4.20 -12.88 6.90
N HIS A 55 -5.16 -12.10 6.40
CA HIS A 55 -4.93 -10.81 5.76
C HIS A 55 -5.64 -9.71 6.53
N TRP A 56 -4.97 -8.58 6.62
CA TRP A 56 -5.59 -7.33 7.01
C TRP A 56 -6.18 -6.66 5.76
N ASP A 57 -7.18 -5.81 5.96
CA ASP A 57 -7.76 -5.04 4.86
C ASP A 57 -6.77 -3.99 4.37
N GLU A 58 -6.19 -4.22 3.19
CA GLU A 58 -5.22 -3.30 2.56
C GLU A 58 -5.84 -1.93 2.21
N TYR A 59 -7.18 -1.85 2.13
CA TYR A 59 -7.92 -0.61 1.90
C TYR A 59 -8.33 0.09 3.21
N ASN A 60 -7.92 -0.43 4.37
CA ASN A 60 -8.05 0.32 5.61
C ASN A 60 -7.24 1.61 5.52
N GLU A 61 -7.82 2.76 5.90
CA GLU A 61 -7.20 4.08 5.75
C GLU A 61 -5.79 4.19 6.37
N GLN A 62 -5.52 3.47 7.46
CA GLN A 62 -4.21 3.45 8.13
C GLN A 62 -3.17 2.71 7.30
N LEU A 63 -3.55 1.56 6.72
CA LEU A 63 -2.67 0.72 5.90
C LEU A 63 -2.49 1.29 4.49
N GLU A 64 -3.55 1.85 3.91
CA GLU A 64 -3.50 2.54 2.62
C GLU A 64 -2.58 3.76 2.70
N CYS A 65 -2.70 4.57 3.77
CA CYS A 65 -1.80 5.70 3.99
C CYS A 65 -0.34 5.24 4.21
N ALA A 66 -0.11 4.16 4.94
CA ALA A 66 1.22 3.59 5.13
C ALA A 66 1.79 2.96 3.84
N GLY A 67 0.94 2.66 2.86
CA GLY A 67 1.32 2.02 1.60
C GLY A 67 1.78 0.58 1.79
N VAL A 68 1.17 -0.15 2.73
CA VAL A 68 1.56 -1.53 3.07
C VAL A 68 0.36 -2.47 3.06
N ALA A 69 0.62 -3.73 2.72
CA ALA A 69 -0.31 -4.84 2.95
C ALA A 69 0.30 -5.77 4.00
N VAL A 70 -0.54 -6.29 4.90
CA VAL A 70 -0.11 -7.16 5.99
C VAL A 70 -0.73 -8.54 5.85
N THR A 71 0.12 -9.57 5.97
CA THR A 71 -0.29 -10.97 5.92
C THR A 71 0.40 -11.73 7.05
N ARG A 72 -0.33 -12.65 7.70
CA ARG A 72 0.19 -13.56 8.71
C ARG A 72 -0.06 -14.99 8.29
N HIS A 73 1.00 -15.79 8.26
CA HIS A 73 0.90 -17.22 8.00
C HIS A 73 1.09 -17.98 9.31
N VAL A 74 0.14 -18.87 9.62
CA VAL A 74 0.28 -19.86 10.68
C VAL A 74 0.44 -21.21 10.02
N ILE A 75 1.66 -21.74 10.05
CA ILE A 75 2.04 -22.99 9.38
C ILE A 75 2.13 -24.09 10.44
N GLN A 76 1.42 -25.18 10.23
CA GLN A 76 1.46 -26.34 11.13
C GLN A 76 2.77 -27.13 10.94
N PRO A 77 3.18 -27.96 11.93
CA PRO A 77 4.36 -28.81 11.77
C PRO A 77 4.30 -29.68 10.50
N ARG A 78 5.39 -29.71 9.74
CA ARG A 78 5.49 -30.35 8.40
C ARG A 78 4.63 -29.73 7.30
N GLY A 79 4.00 -28.58 7.57
CA GLY A 79 3.35 -27.77 6.54
C GLY A 79 4.37 -27.05 5.66
N LEU A 80 4.00 -26.84 4.39
CA LEU A 80 4.79 -26.10 3.41
C LEU A 80 3.98 -24.91 2.91
N LEU A 81 4.49 -23.70 3.13
CA LEU A 81 3.99 -22.52 2.42
C LEU A 81 4.51 -22.57 0.98
N LEU A 82 3.60 -22.73 0.02
CA LEU A 82 3.98 -22.86 -1.38
C LEU A 82 4.68 -21.58 -1.89
N PRO A 83 5.68 -21.71 -2.77
CA PRO A 83 6.34 -20.56 -3.39
C PRO A 83 5.32 -19.64 -4.09
N HIS A 84 5.43 -18.35 -3.83
CA HIS A 84 4.65 -17.31 -4.46
C HIS A 84 5.48 -16.03 -4.52
N PHE A 85 5.15 -15.16 -5.49
CA PHE A 85 5.82 -13.89 -5.71
C PHE A 85 4.85 -12.75 -5.46
N HIS A 86 5.39 -11.61 -5.04
CA HIS A 86 4.64 -10.36 -4.92
C HIS A 86 5.24 -9.33 -5.87
N ASN A 87 4.42 -8.38 -6.30
CA ASN A 87 4.83 -7.20 -7.07
C ASN A 87 5.46 -6.09 -6.20
N ALA A 88 5.59 -6.31 -4.89
CA ALA A 88 6.15 -5.37 -3.92
C ALA A 88 7.24 -6.05 -3.06
N PRO A 89 8.21 -5.29 -2.52
CA PRO A 89 9.18 -5.83 -1.57
C PRO A 89 8.48 -6.31 -0.30
N LYS A 90 8.98 -7.40 0.28
CA LYS A 90 8.44 -8.01 1.50
C LYS A 90 9.47 -8.07 2.60
N LEU A 91 9.04 -7.74 3.82
CA LEU A 91 9.76 -8.02 5.06
C LEU A 91 8.98 -9.09 5.83
N THR A 92 9.66 -10.17 6.20
CA THR A 92 9.05 -11.29 6.96
C THR A 92 9.61 -11.31 8.37
N TYR A 93 8.74 -11.39 9.38
CA TYR A 93 9.11 -11.53 10.78
C TYR A 93 8.54 -12.83 11.37
N ILE A 94 9.37 -13.58 12.10
CA ILE A 94 8.99 -14.88 12.69
C ILE A 94 8.61 -14.66 14.14
N ILE A 95 7.31 -14.65 14.38
CA ILE A 95 6.73 -14.40 15.71
C ILE A 95 6.99 -15.59 16.65
N GLN A 96 6.79 -16.81 16.16
CA GLN A 96 6.95 -18.02 16.96
C GLN A 96 7.42 -19.20 16.10
N GLY A 97 8.25 -20.05 16.69
CA GLY A 97 8.76 -21.27 16.09
C GLY A 97 9.99 -21.04 15.22
N TRP A 98 10.37 -22.07 14.47
CA TRP A 98 11.47 -22.04 13.52
C TRP A 98 11.04 -22.76 12.24
N SER A 99 11.63 -22.37 11.13
CA SER A 99 11.35 -22.94 9.81
C SER A 99 12.59 -22.86 8.93
N SER A 100 12.70 -23.77 7.99
CA SER A 100 13.70 -23.72 6.93
C SER A 100 13.19 -22.84 5.80
N TYR A 101 13.85 -21.70 5.56
CA TYR A 101 13.53 -20.81 4.45
C TYR A 101 14.26 -21.25 3.18
N LEU A 102 13.50 -21.64 2.17
CA LEU A 102 14.01 -21.85 0.83
C LEU A 102 13.94 -20.52 0.07
N LYS A 103 15.10 -19.99 -0.33
CA LYS A 103 15.18 -18.81 -1.20
C LYS A 103 15.03 -19.28 -2.64
N SER A 104 13.94 -18.87 -3.30
CA SER A 104 13.73 -19.03 -4.74
C SER A 104 14.61 -18.10 -5.54
#